data_AF-A0A7X7TKR8-F1
#
_entry.id   AF-A0A7X7TKR8-F1
#
_cell.length_a   1.000
_cell.length_b   1.000
_cell.length_c   1.000
_cell.angle_alpha   90.00
_cell.angle_beta   90.00
_cell.angle_gamma   90.00
#
_symmetry.space_group_name_H-M   'P 1'
#
loop_
_entity.id
_entity.type
_entity.pdbx_description
1 polymer ?
#
loop_
_entity_poly.entity_id
_entity_poly.type
_entity_poly.pdbx_seq_one_letter_code
_entity_poly.pdbx_strand_id
1 'polypeptide(L)'
;MQQARHLGAQKGWYILSGGRRDINEEKIPRGSYKLVTLEKPYPGFNLDRRRTNFDKKDFEKLKKEYNYRCATCGSKEGEPHYHWPNTITTLQPGHMDPNKPLELGNIIPQCAKCNRPDRNRWIYDNKGRVISIANPNVIDTCSDEVQKAIYKILYLKFGGKNPNEL
;
A
#
# COMPACT_ATOMS: atom_id res chain seq x y z
N MET A 1 3.40 23.25 -7.01
CA MET A 1 4.52 23.68 -6.14
C MET A 1 4.69 22.63 -5.04
N GLN A 2 5.84 21.94 -4.94
CA GLN A 2 6.10 21.00 -3.83
C GLN A 2 6.42 21.78 -2.56
N GLN A 3 5.63 21.58 -1.49
CA GLN A 3 5.87 22.23 -0.20
C GLN A 3 7.03 21.55 0.54
N ALA A 4 7.82 22.31 1.29
CA ALA A 4 9.00 21.83 2.03
C ALA A 4 8.72 20.61 2.94
N ARG A 5 7.47 20.43 3.42
CA ARG A 5 7.02 19.25 4.16
C ARG A 5 7.19 17.92 3.41
N HIS A 6 7.26 17.94 2.07
CA HIS A 6 7.46 16.76 1.24
C HIS A 6 8.95 16.44 0.99
N LEU A 7 9.88 17.31 1.38
CA LEU A 7 11.30 17.10 1.10
C LEU A 7 11.98 16.13 2.08
N GLY A 8 11.49 16.08 3.33
CA GLY A 8 12.03 15.21 4.38
C GLY A 8 11.80 13.72 4.13
N ALA A 9 10.89 13.12 4.91
CA ALA A 9 10.62 11.67 4.84
C ALA A 9 10.20 11.17 3.45
N GLN A 10 9.69 12.03 2.55
CA GLN A 10 9.24 11.66 1.22
C GLN A 10 10.29 11.81 0.10
N LYS A 11 11.34 12.61 0.26
CA LYS A 11 12.40 12.77 -0.76
C LYS A 11 13.80 12.50 -0.25
N GLY A 12 13.94 12.24 1.05
CA GLY A 12 15.15 11.76 1.68
C GLY A 12 16.06 12.84 2.21
N TRP A 13 15.81 14.12 1.89
CA TRP A 13 16.60 15.22 2.45
C TRP A 13 16.48 15.21 3.97
N TYR A 14 17.60 15.32 4.67
CA TYR A 14 17.58 15.41 6.13
C TYR A 14 17.17 16.82 6.56
N ILE A 15 15.89 17.10 6.39
CA ILE A 15 15.23 18.33 6.79
C ILE A 15 14.36 18.00 7.99
N LEU A 16 14.45 18.81 9.03
CA LEU A 16 13.58 18.81 10.20
C LEU A 16 12.45 19.83 10.00
N SER A 17 11.28 19.56 10.57
CA SER A 17 10.12 20.46 10.50
C SER A 17 9.53 20.69 11.87
N GLY A 18 9.33 21.97 12.23
CA GLY A 18 8.65 22.35 13.47
C GLY A 18 7.18 21.89 13.56
N GLY A 19 6.59 21.45 12.44
CA GLY A 19 5.24 20.88 12.40
C GLY A 19 5.17 19.37 12.60
N ARG A 20 6.26 18.62 12.36
CA ARG A 20 6.27 17.14 12.41
C ARG A 20 6.61 16.57 13.77
N ARG A 21 7.01 17.42 14.73
CA ARG A 21 7.52 17.00 16.05
C ARG A 21 8.67 16.00 15.93
N ASP A 22 9.57 16.24 14.96
CA ASP A 22 10.78 15.46 14.81
C ASP A 22 11.58 15.56 16.13
N ILE A 23 12.03 14.44 16.70
CA ILE A 23 12.82 14.41 17.95
C ILE A 23 14.10 15.20 17.69
N ASN A 24 14.17 16.43 18.18
CA ASN A 24 15.37 17.24 18.16
C ASN A 24 15.47 18.05 19.44
N GLU A 25 16.71 18.26 19.86
CA GLU A 25 17.09 19.10 20.99
C GLU A 25 16.78 20.59 20.73
N GLU A 26 16.61 21.00 19.46
CA GLU A 26 16.23 22.34 19.05
C GLU A 26 14.72 22.49 18.79
N LYS A 27 14.09 23.48 19.45
CA LYS A 27 12.70 23.88 19.19
C LYS A 27 12.60 24.63 17.85
N ILE A 28 12.35 23.93 16.76
CA ILE A 28 12.04 24.56 15.46
C ILE A 28 10.62 25.13 15.49
N PRO A 29 10.39 26.42 15.17
CA PRO A 29 9.07 27.01 15.11
C PRO A 29 8.14 26.31 14.11
N ARG A 30 6.84 26.24 14.43
CA ARG A 30 5.84 25.66 13.54
C ARG A 30 5.83 26.39 12.18
N GLY A 31 5.87 25.63 11.09
CA GLY A 31 5.94 26.18 9.72
C GLY A 31 7.37 26.43 9.21
N SER A 32 8.39 26.32 10.07
CA SER A 32 9.80 26.43 9.69
C SER A 32 10.43 25.06 9.43
N TYR A 33 11.53 25.08 8.67
CA TYR A 33 12.29 23.90 8.27
C TYR A 33 13.79 24.16 8.44
N LYS A 34 14.53 23.16 8.91
CA LYS A 34 16.00 23.21 9.03
C LYS A 34 16.62 22.06 8.25
N LEU A 35 17.52 22.35 7.32
CA LEU A 35 18.37 21.35 6.70
C LEU A 35 19.47 20.97 7.70
N VAL A 36 19.56 19.69 8.07
CA VAL A 36 20.55 19.18 9.03
C VAL A 36 21.85 18.84 8.32
N THR A 37 21.76 18.10 7.23
CA THR A 37 22.92 17.68 6.44
C THR A 37 22.48 17.29 5.02
N LEU A 38 23.45 17.34 4.11
CA LEU A 38 23.35 16.81 2.74
C LEU A 38 23.97 15.41 2.61
N GLU A 39 24.71 14.97 3.62
CA GLU A 39 25.50 13.72 3.58
C GLU A 39 24.69 12.48 3.95
N LYS A 40 23.64 12.65 4.76
CA LYS A 40 22.80 11.56 5.27
C LYS A 40 21.33 11.80 4.94
N PRO A 41 20.54 10.76 4.67
CA PRO A 41 19.11 10.91 4.49
C PRO A 41 18.39 11.10 5.83
N TYR A 42 17.15 11.58 5.79
CA TYR A 42 16.29 11.67 6.98
C TYR A 42 16.19 10.29 7.70
N PRO A 43 16.28 10.20 9.04
CA PRO A 43 16.38 8.92 9.78
C PRO A 43 15.26 7.89 9.54
N GLY A 44 14.09 8.31 9.04
CA GLY A 44 13.00 7.41 8.64
C GLY A 44 12.83 7.24 7.12
N PHE A 45 13.78 7.72 6.31
CA PHE A 45 13.74 7.58 4.86
C PHE A 45 14.17 6.18 4.44
N ASN A 46 13.22 5.41 3.92
CA ASN A 46 13.50 4.14 3.29
C ASN A 46 14.04 4.40 1.87
N LEU A 47 15.32 4.06 1.64
CA LEU A 47 15.99 4.10 0.33
C LEU A 47 15.42 3.01 -0.60
N ASP A 48 15.06 1.86 -0.05
CA ASP A 48 14.41 0.74 -0.73
C ASP A 48 12.89 0.95 -0.86
N ARG A 49 12.47 2.16 -1.25
CA ARG A 49 11.12 2.30 -1.78
C ARG A 49 11.00 1.37 -2.97
N ARG A 50 10.05 0.44 -2.89
CA ARG A 50 9.67 -0.44 -4.00
C ARG A 50 9.68 0.37 -5.29
N ARG A 51 10.59 0.04 -6.20
CA ARG A 51 10.70 0.70 -7.50
C ARG A 51 9.42 0.43 -8.25
N THR A 52 8.80 1.48 -8.77
CA THR A 52 7.75 1.37 -9.77
C THR A 52 8.40 1.19 -11.13
N ASN A 53 8.31 0.01 -11.71
CA ASN A 53 8.89 -0.30 -13.03
C ASN A 53 7.90 0.01 -14.18
N PHE A 54 7.18 1.13 -14.08
CA PHE A 54 6.25 1.60 -15.11
C PHE A 54 6.09 3.12 -15.04
N ASP A 55 5.82 3.75 -16.18
CA ASP A 55 5.62 5.19 -16.23
C ASP A 55 4.13 5.58 -16.11
N LYS A 56 3.85 6.89 -16.14
CA LYS A 56 2.46 7.39 -16.07
C LYS A 56 1.63 6.98 -17.29
N LYS A 57 2.24 6.90 -18.48
CA LYS A 57 1.54 6.55 -19.72
C LYS A 57 1.14 5.08 -19.71
N ASP A 58 1.98 4.22 -19.15
CA ASP A 58 1.70 2.80 -18.97
C ASP A 58 0.50 2.57 -18.05
N PHE A 59 0.46 3.27 -16.91
CA PHE A 59 -0.70 3.19 -16.02
C PHE A 59 -1.96 3.79 -16.65
N GLU A 60 -1.84 4.85 -17.44
CA GLU A 60 -2.97 5.42 -18.18
C GLU A 60 -3.56 4.43 -19.19
N LYS A 61 -2.71 3.70 -19.93
CA LYS A 61 -3.14 2.61 -20.83
C LYS A 61 -3.87 1.52 -20.05
N LEU A 62 -3.32 1.09 -18.92
CA LEU A 62 -3.95 0.09 -18.05
C LEU A 62 -5.33 0.59 -17.58
N LYS A 63 -5.46 1.82 -17.10
CA LYS A 63 -6.77 2.38 -16.72
C LYS A 63 -7.77 2.34 -17.87
N LYS A 64 -7.33 2.64 -19.09
CA LYS A 64 -8.18 2.59 -20.30
C LYS A 64 -8.69 1.17 -20.58
N GLU A 65 -7.87 0.14 -20.42
CA GLU A 65 -8.29 -1.27 -20.55
C GLU A 65 -9.41 -1.65 -19.58
N TYR A 66 -9.42 -1.05 -18.39
CA TYR A 66 -10.45 -1.24 -17.36
C TYR A 66 -11.59 -0.22 -17.46
N ASN A 67 -11.68 0.52 -18.57
CA ASN A 67 -12.66 1.59 -18.79
C ASN A 67 -12.67 2.64 -17.66
N TYR A 68 -11.48 2.95 -17.13
CA TYR A 68 -11.26 3.85 -16.00
C TYR A 68 -12.00 3.43 -14.73
N ARG A 69 -12.24 2.14 -14.51
CA ARG A 69 -12.90 1.62 -13.32
C ARG A 69 -11.92 0.98 -12.36
N CYS A 70 -12.24 1.08 -11.07
CA CYS A 70 -11.63 0.28 -10.03
C CYS A 70 -11.92 -1.20 -10.31
N ALA A 71 -10.87 -2.01 -10.43
CA ALA A 71 -11.00 -3.45 -10.64
C ALA A 71 -11.76 -4.16 -9.51
N THR A 72 -11.75 -3.61 -8.29
CA THR A 72 -12.38 -4.24 -7.12
C THR A 72 -13.85 -3.82 -6.92
N CYS A 73 -14.18 -2.54 -7.04
CA CYS A 73 -15.54 -2.04 -6.73
C CYS A 73 -16.28 -1.44 -7.93
N GLY A 74 -15.66 -1.37 -9.11
CA GLY A 74 -16.28 -0.84 -10.33
C GLY A 74 -16.48 0.68 -10.38
N SER A 75 -16.16 1.43 -9.32
CA SER A 75 -16.25 2.90 -9.32
C SER A 75 -15.34 3.50 -10.38
N LYS A 76 -15.82 4.52 -11.11
CA LYS A 76 -15.15 5.11 -12.26
C LYS A 76 -14.36 6.37 -11.89
N GLU A 77 -13.14 6.50 -12.38
CA GLU A 77 -12.26 7.64 -12.11
C GLU A 77 -12.90 8.97 -12.51
N GLY A 78 -12.76 9.98 -11.65
CA GLY A 78 -13.34 11.31 -11.87
C GLY A 78 -14.83 11.42 -11.54
N GLU A 79 -15.53 10.31 -11.33
CA GLU A 79 -16.94 10.27 -10.92
C GLU A 79 -17.09 10.04 -9.40
N PRO A 80 -18.24 10.40 -8.81
CA PRO A 80 -18.58 10.02 -7.45
C PRO A 80 -18.37 8.53 -7.19
N HIS A 81 -17.75 8.20 -6.05
CA HIS A 81 -17.55 6.81 -5.67
C HIS A 81 -18.89 6.13 -5.39
N TYR A 82 -19.09 4.91 -5.93
CA TYR A 82 -20.35 4.18 -5.85
C TYR A 82 -20.90 4.04 -4.42
N HIS A 83 -20.09 3.52 -3.48
CA HIS A 83 -20.47 3.40 -2.06
C HIS A 83 -20.28 4.67 -1.21
N TRP A 84 -19.56 5.68 -1.71
CA TRP A 84 -19.28 6.93 -0.98
C TRP A 84 -19.48 8.14 -1.90
N PRO A 85 -20.74 8.48 -2.24
CA PRO A 85 -21.05 9.46 -3.28
C PRO A 85 -20.46 10.86 -3.03
N ASN A 86 -20.21 11.22 -1.77
CA ASN A 86 -19.58 12.49 -1.39
C ASN A 86 -18.06 12.54 -1.64
N THR A 87 -17.49 11.53 -2.30
CA THR A 87 -16.05 11.48 -2.63
C THR A 87 -15.86 11.17 -4.09
N ILE A 88 -14.89 11.83 -4.73
CA ILE A 88 -14.51 11.53 -6.12
C ILE A 88 -13.59 10.31 -6.13
N THR A 89 -13.84 9.40 -7.07
CA THR A 89 -13.02 8.22 -7.29
C THR A 89 -11.69 8.63 -7.92
N THR A 90 -10.59 8.28 -7.26
CA THR A 90 -9.24 8.41 -7.79
C THR A 90 -8.62 7.02 -7.87
N LEU A 91 -8.11 6.64 -9.05
CA LEU A 91 -7.44 5.36 -9.24
C LEU A 91 -5.95 5.49 -8.95
N GLN A 92 -5.41 4.41 -8.40
CA GLN A 92 -3.99 4.25 -8.10
C GLN A 92 -3.58 2.81 -8.44
N PRO A 93 -2.27 2.56 -8.67
CA PRO A 93 -1.77 1.21 -8.86
C PRO A 93 -1.92 0.41 -7.56
N GLY A 94 -2.81 -0.58 -7.56
CA GLY A 94 -2.93 -1.58 -6.49
C GLY A 94 -2.15 -2.84 -6.89
N HIS A 95 -1.45 -3.47 -5.93
CA HIS A 95 -0.78 -4.74 -6.19
C HIS A 95 -1.82 -5.84 -6.42
N MET A 96 -1.58 -6.71 -7.39
CA MET A 96 -2.25 -8.01 -7.45
C MET A 96 -1.67 -8.94 -6.39
N ASP A 97 -0.35 -9.09 -6.35
CA ASP A 97 0.38 -9.76 -5.28
C ASP A 97 1.29 -8.76 -4.57
N PRO A 98 1.03 -8.41 -3.30
CA PRO A 98 1.80 -7.41 -2.59
C PRO A 98 3.20 -7.88 -2.17
N ASN A 99 3.51 -9.17 -2.32
CA ASN A 99 4.84 -9.74 -2.11
C ASN A 99 5.73 -9.63 -3.37
N LYS A 100 5.18 -9.16 -4.49
CA LYS A 100 5.90 -8.90 -5.74
C LYS A 100 6.09 -7.38 -5.97
N PRO A 101 7.05 -6.98 -6.83
CA PRO A 101 7.25 -5.57 -7.18
C PRO A 101 6.01 -4.89 -7.74
N LEU A 102 5.92 -3.56 -7.60
CA LEU A 102 4.85 -2.75 -8.18
C LEU A 102 5.16 -2.47 -9.65
N GLU A 103 4.76 -3.38 -10.54
CA GLU A 103 5.07 -3.33 -11.97
C GLU A 103 3.91 -3.81 -12.85
N LEU A 104 3.97 -3.50 -14.15
CA LEU A 104 2.99 -4.02 -15.12
C LEU A 104 2.92 -5.55 -15.04
N GLY A 105 1.71 -6.09 -15.09
CA GLY A 105 1.47 -7.52 -14.87
C GLY A 105 1.38 -7.95 -13.41
N ASN A 106 1.70 -7.06 -12.45
CA ASN A 106 1.40 -7.25 -11.01
C ASN A 106 0.57 -6.09 -10.42
N ILE A 107 -0.02 -5.25 -11.26
CA ILE A 107 -0.89 -4.16 -10.81
C ILE A 107 -2.27 -4.20 -11.47
N ILE A 108 -3.25 -3.71 -10.73
CA ILE A 108 -4.60 -3.42 -11.20
C ILE A 108 -4.98 -1.99 -10.79
N PRO A 109 -5.81 -1.28 -11.57
CA PRO A 109 -6.33 0.02 -11.15
C PRO A 109 -7.30 -0.18 -9.97
N GLN A 110 -6.98 0.36 -8.81
CA GLN A 110 -7.84 0.33 -7.64
C GLN A 110 -8.09 1.73 -7.09
N CYS A 111 -9.29 1.97 -6.56
CA CYS A 111 -9.57 3.22 -5.87
C CYS A 111 -8.93 3.24 -4.46
N ALA A 112 -8.75 4.44 -3.90
CA ALA A 112 -8.22 4.60 -2.54
C ALA A 112 -9.06 3.93 -1.44
N LYS A 113 -10.36 3.71 -1.69
CA LYS A 113 -11.27 3.07 -0.74
C LYS A 113 -11.17 1.54 -0.73
N CYS A 114 -10.69 0.92 -1.80
CA CYS A 114 -10.40 -0.52 -1.84
C CYS A 114 -8.96 -0.82 -1.41
N ASN A 115 -7.99 -0.20 -2.08
CA ASN A 115 -6.57 -0.54 -1.89
C ASN A 115 -6.05 -0.23 -0.47
N ARG A 116 -6.53 0.84 0.19
CA ARG A 116 -6.01 1.20 1.53
C ARG A 116 -6.47 0.21 2.62
N PRO A 117 -7.76 -0.16 2.71
CA PRO A 117 -8.21 -1.18 3.65
C PRO A 117 -7.63 -2.58 3.40
N ASP A 118 -7.27 -2.92 2.16
CA ASP A 118 -6.72 -4.24 1.82
C ASP A 118 -5.42 -4.55 2.57
N ARG A 119 -4.63 -3.54 2.94
CA ARG A 119 -3.43 -3.66 3.79
C ARG A 119 -2.48 -4.80 3.39
N ASN A 120 -2.35 -5.05 2.08
CA ASN A 120 -1.52 -6.13 1.53
C ASN A 120 -1.90 -7.53 2.06
N ARG A 121 -3.17 -7.76 2.41
CA ARG A 121 -3.64 -9.05 2.96
C ARG A 121 -4.01 -10.07 1.89
N TRP A 122 -4.34 -9.61 0.68
CA TRP A 122 -4.98 -10.41 -0.35
C TRP A 122 -4.12 -10.48 -1.62
N ILE A 123 -4.24 -11.59 -2.33
CA ILE A 123 -3.77 -11.72 -3.72
C ILE A 123 -4.99 -11.63 -4.64
N TYR A 124 -4.90 -10.79 -5.66
CA TYR A 124 -5.93 -10.61 -6.68
C TYR A 124 -5.54 -11.25 -8.00
N ASP A 125 -6.55 -11.65 -8.78
CA ASP A 125 -6.37 -11.83 -10.22
C ASP A 125 -6.47 -10.49 -10.98
N ASN A 126 -6.30 -10.55 -12.30
CA ASN A 126 -6.42 -9.38 -13.18
C ASN A 126 -7.85 -8.81 -13.30
N LYS A 127 -8.84 -9.38 -12.62
CA LYS A 127 -10.20 -8.82 -12.54
C LYS A 127 -10.50 -8.25 -11.16
N GLY A 128 -9.50 -8.15 -10.29
CA GLY A 128 -9.68 -7.65 -8.93
C GLY A 128 -10.43 -8.62 -8.00
N ARG A 129 -10.50 -9.92 -8.35
CA ARG A 129 -11.07 -10.97 -7.48
C ARG A 129 -10.00 -11.52 -6.55
N VAL A 130 -10.31 -11.67 -5.27
CA VAL A 130 -9.40 -12.30 -4.31
C VAL A 130 -9.25 -13.78 -4.65
N ILE A 131 -8.02 -14.24 -4.87
CA ILE A 131 -7.70 -15.62 -5.20
C ILE A 131 -6.86 -16.32 -4.12
N SER A 132 -6.20 -15.56 -3.24
CA SER A 132 -5.41 -16.11 -2.14
C SER A 132 -5.14 -15.08 -1.03
N ILE A 133 -4.54 -15.55 0.06
CA ILE A 133 -4.03 -14.74 1.18
C ILE A 133 -2.56 -14.40 0.88
N ALA A 134 -2.23 -13.11 0.96
CA ALA A 134 -0.85 -12.64 0.81
C ALA A 134 -0.13 -12.47 2.15
N ASN A 135 -0.88 -12.21 3.23
CA ASN A 135 -0.35 -12.00 4.56
C ASN A 135 -1.10 -12.88 5.59
N PRO A 136 -0.43 -13.85 6.24
CA PRO A 136 -1.07 -14.76 7.18
C PRO A 136 -1.68 -14.08 8.40
N ASN A 137 -1.23 -12.88 8.79
CA ASN A 137 -1.78 -12.14 9.92
C ASN A 137 -3.25 -11.72 9.73
N VAL A 138 -3.82 -11.92 8.53
CA VAL A 138 -5.28 -11.79 8.35
C VAL A 138 -6.04 -12.84 9.17
N ILE A 139 -5.44 -13.99 9.45
CA ILE A 139 -6.03 -15.09 10.23
C ILE A 139 -6.31 -14.65 11.66
N ASP A 140 -5.47 -13.78 12.24
CA ASP A 140 -5.67 -13.23 13.59
C ASP A 140 -6.98 -12.42 13.72
N THR A 141 -7.52 -11.95 12.59
CA THR A 141 -8.78 -11.20 12.54
C THR A 141 -10.00 -12.07 12.30
N CYS A 142 -9.81 -13.37 12.06
CA CYS A 142 -10.89 -14.33 11.88
C CYS A 142 -11.49 -14.77 13.22
N SER A 143 -12.74 -15.26 13.21
CA SER A 143 -13.33 -15.85 14.41
C SER A 143 -12.63 -17.15 14.82
N ASP A 144 -12.79 -17.55 16.08
CA ASP A 144 -12.23 -18.78 16.62
C ASP A 144 -12.60 -20.02 15.80
N GLU A 145 -13.84 -20.10 15.30
CA GLU A 145 -14.31 -21.21 14.47
C GLU A 145 -13.52 -21.30 13.16
N VAL A 146 -13.29 -20.15 12.52
CA VAL A 146 -12.54 -20.07 11.27
C VAL A 146 -11.06 -20.37 11.51
N GLN A 147 -10.45 -19.83 12.57
CA GLN A 147 -9.07 -20.12 12.94
C GLN A 147 -8.86 -21.62 13.20
N LYS A 148 -9.78 -22.26 13.95
CA LYS A 148 -9.75 -23.72 14.20
C LYS A 148 -9.92 -24.52 12.91
N ALA A 149 -10.78 -24.08 11.98
CA ALA A 149 -10.94 -24.74 10.69
C ALA A 149 -9.65 -24.66 9.84
N ILE A 150 -9.03 -23.48 9.78
CA ILE A 150 -7.74 -23.27 9.12
C ILE A 150 -6.66 -24.15 9.75
N TYR A 151 -6.56 -24.16 11.08
CA TYR A 151 -5.62 -25.00 11.81
C TYR A 151 -5.77 -26.48 11.43
N LYS A 152 -6.99 -27.01 11.42
CA LYS A 152 -7.23 -28.41 11.03
C LYS A 152 -6.76 -28.72 9.61
N ILE A 153 -7.07 -27.84 8.65
CA ILE A 153 -6.65 -27.99 7.25
C ILE A 153 -5.11 -28.03 7.15
N LEU A 154 -4.43 -27.10 7.83
CA LEU A 154 -2.96 -27.01 7.79
C LEU A 154 -2.30 -28.16 8.53
N TYR A 155 -2.82 -28.56 9.69
CA TYR A 155 -2.32 -29.70 10.47
C TYR A 155 -2.33 -30.99 9.63
N LEU A 156 -3.45 -31.27 8.94
CA LEU A 156 -3.55 -32.42 8.03
C LEU A 156 -2.58 -32.29 6.84
N LYS A 157 -2.50 -31.11 6.23
CA LYS A 157 -1.59 -30.84 5.11
C LYS A 157 -0.11 -31.11 5.46
N PHE A 158 0.29 -30.81 6.69
CA PHE A 158 1.67 -30.98 7.16
C PHE A 158 1.89 -32.27 7.96
N GLY A 159 0.92 -33.20 7.95
CA GLY A 159 1.06 -34.51 8.61
C GLY A 159 1.21 -34.43 10.13
N GLY A 160 0.69 -33.37 10.75
CA GLY A 160 0.79 -33.16 12.20
C GLY A 160 2.20 -32.84 12.72
N LYS A 161 3.13 -32.44 11.86
CA LYS A 161 4.48 -32.01 12.26
C LYS A 161 4.43 -30.83 13.23
N ASN A 162 5.38 -30.78 14.15
CA ASN A 162 5.55 -29.67 15.06
C ASN A 162 5.82 -28.38 14.25
N PRO A 163 5.14 -27.26 14.51
CA PRO A 163 5.39 -26.00 13.79
C PRO A 163 6.84 -25.50 13.81
N ASN A 164 7.62 -25.86 14.84
CA ASN A 164 9.04 -25.50 14.94
C ASN A 164 9.96 -26.35 14.03
N GLU A 165 9.41 -27.37 13.37
CA GLU A 165 10.12 -28.29 12.47
C GLU A 165 9.73 -28.08 10.99
N LEU A 166 8.97 -27.02 10.68
CA LEU A 166 8.49 -26.66 9.34
C LEU A 166 9.36 -25.61 8.64
#